data_AF-A0A969HG77-F1
#
_entry.id   AF-A0A969HG77-F1
#
_cell.length_a   1.000
_cell.length_b   1.000
_cell.length_c   1.000
_cell.angle_alpha   90.00
_cell.angle_beta   90.00
_cell.angle_gamma   90.00
#
_symmetry.space_group_name_H-M   'P 1'
#
loop_
_entity.id
_entity.type
_entity.pdbx_description
1 polymer ?
#
loop_
_entity_poly.entity_id
_entity_poly.type
_entity_poly.pdbx_seq_one_letter_code
_entity_poly.pdbx_strand_id
1 'polypeptide(L)'
;MIVLAKGGEAIGGDDWTMPGGVRGLLQSRLAGVSETGWQLLTTAAVMGRSFDFDTLRAASGRSDEEIVTALDALIEQGLVAEVNGSGERSLSYDFSHEKLRALVYEEASLTRRRLLHRRVAEALIGRTRGRQDLGALAGQIAYHYRQTGQDGEAADYFKLAGEHARSLYANAEALAHFQAALALGHPDATALHEAIGDLHTLLGEYSAALTSYETAAALLGGETAAASTLPRLEHKLGNVHHRRGEWELAESYFQAALSAQKGSGQSGESARLYADWSLSAHHHGQETKALNLAQNARELAESAGDTQALAQVHKILGFWPAAKMTPTWPVSTLNRVWLWLRLWVILRRGLRLLTIWPWFAASAIKLTGPSP
;
A
#
# COMPACT_ATOMS: atom_id res chain seq x y z
N MET A 1 15.25 6.23 1.46
CA MET A 1 14.95 5.68 0.12
C MET A 1 15.95 4.56 -0.17
N ILE A 2 15.66 3.37 0.33
CA ILE A 2 16.39 2.17 -0.08
C ILE A 2 15.61 1.68 -1.29
N VAL A 3 16.21 1.80 -2.47
CA VAL A 3 15.71 1.18 -3.68
C VAL A 3 15.76 -0.31 -3.44
N LEU A 4 14.61 -0.93 -3.21
CA LEU A 4 14.52 -2.36 -3.40
C LEU A 4 14.78 -2.65 -4.87
N ALA A 5 15.92 -3.31 -5.06
CA ALA A 5 16.35 -3.84 -6.33
C ALA A 5 15.21 -4.66 -6.95
N LYS A 6 14.95 -4.35 -8.22
CA LYS A 6 14.09 -5.11 -9.14
C LYS A 6 14.30 -6.61 -8.95
N GLY A 7 13.18 -7.32 -9.00
CA GLY A 7 13.15 -8.78 -8.94
C GLY A 7 13.98 -9.45 -10.04
N GLY A 8 14.28 -10.71 -9.78
CA GLY A 8 14.45 -11.69 -10.84
C GLY A 8 15.81 -11.70 -11.53
N GLU A 9 16.89 -11.31 -10.85
CA GLU A 9 18.12 -12.08 -11.00
C GLU A 9 18.27 -12.89 -9.73
N ALA A 10 18.19 -14.21 -9.87
CA ALA A 10 18.96 -15.05 -9.01
C ALA A 10 20.38 -14.48 -9.05
N ILE A 11 20.77 -13.75 -8.01
CA ILE A 11 22.16 -13.69 -7.62
C ILE A 11 22.41 -15.14 -7.23
N GLY A 12 22.71 -15.98 -8.23
CA GLY A 12 23.55 -17.12 -8.02
C GLY A 12 24.66 -16.54 -7.18
N GLY A 13 24.68 -16.95 -5.92
CA GLY A 13 25.83 -16.72 -5.08
C GLY A 13 26.97 -17.18 -5.95
N ASP A 14 27.73 -16.23 -6.46
CA ASP A 14 29.04 -16.52 -6.97
C ASP A 14 29.67 -17.17 -5.75
N ASP A 15 29.75 -18.50 -5.78
CA ASP A 15 30.34 -19.35 -4.76
C ASP A 15 31.84 -19.08 -4.83
N TRP A 16 32.18 -17.82 -4.57
CA TRP A 16 33.48 -17.26 -4.65
C TRP A 16 34.12 -17.60 -3.33
N THR A 17 34.64 -18.81 -3.28
CA THR A 17 35.65 -19.19 -2.31
C THR A 17 36.79 -18.18 -2.43
N MET A 18 36.83 -17.22 -1.50
CA MET A 18 37.82 -16.15 -1.49
C MET A 18 39.21 -16.77 -1.62
N PRO A 19 39.97 -16.47 -2.70
CA PRO A 19 41.28 -17.04 -2.90
C PRO A 19 42.14 -16.76 -1.67
N GLY A 20 42.90 -17.77 -1.23
CA GLY A 20 43.67 -17.70 0.02
C GLY A 20 44.54 -16.45 0.15
N GLY A 21 45.07 -15.93 -0.97
CA GLY A 21 45.85 -14.69 -0.99
C GLY A 21 45.05 -13.44 -0.60
N VAL A 22 43.78 -13.33 -1.03
CA VAL A 22 42.90 -12.22 -0.65
C VAL A 22 42.47 -12.37 0.81
N ARG A 23 42.15 -13.59 1.25
CA ARG A 23 41.82 -13.87 2.66
C ARG A 23 43.00 -13.51 3.58
N GLY A 24 44.23 -13.90 3.23
CA GLY A 24 45.44 -13.60 4.00
C GLY A 24 45.74 -12.10 4.08
N LEU A 25 45.51 -11.34 3.00
CA LEU A 25 45.68 -9.88 3.00
C LEU A 25 44.62 -9.17 3.85
N LEU A 26 43.38 -9.66 3.86
CA LEU A 26 42.34 -9.10 4.74
C LEU A 26 42.58 -9.48 6.20
N GLN A 27 43.03 -10.70 6.48
CA GLN A 27 43.41 -11.13 7.83
C GLN A 27 44.61 -10.32 8.36
N SER A 28 45.61 -10.01 7.53
CA SER A 28 46.74 -9.18 7.97
C SER A 28 46.31 -7.75 8.31
N ARG A 29 45.35 -7.19 7.57
CA ARG A 29 44.71 -5.90 7.90
C ARG A 29 43.96 -5.92 9.23
N LEU A 30 43.40 -7.08 9.60
CA LEU A 30 42.63 -7.26 10.83
C LEU A 30 43.51 -7.61 12.05
N ALA A 31 44.76 -8.03 11.85
CA ALA A 31 45.65 -8.50 12.92
C ALA A 31 46.00 -7.43 13.98
N GLY A 32 45.90 -6.14 13.61
CA GLY A 32 46.15 -5.01 14.50
C GLY A 32 44.91 -4.47 15.24
N VAL A 33 43.75 -5.11 15.07
CA VAL A 33 42.50 -4.64 15.68
C VAL A 33 42.45 -5.04 17.15
N SER A 34 42.16 -4.08 18.03
CA SER A 34 41.96 -4.33 19.46
C SER A 34 40.76 -5.23 19.72
N GLU A 35 40.67 -5.83 20.90
CA GLU A 35 39.51 -6.68 21.24
C GLU A 35 38.19 -5.91 21.13
N THR A 36 38.15 -4.68 21.65
CA THR A 36 36.97 -3.81 21.54
C THR A 36 36.64 -3.48 20.08
N GLY A 37 37.66 -3.13 19.27
CA GLY A 37 37.48 -2.88 17.84
C GLY A 37 36.92 -4.09 17.10
N TRP A 38 37.38 -5.30 17.43
CA TRP A 38 36.90 -6.54 16.83
C TRP A 38 35.43 -6.80 17.17
N GLN A 39 35.04 -6.55 18.42
CA GLN A 39 33.66 -6.70 18.86
C GLN A 39 32.72 -5.69 18.19
N LEU A 40 33.17 -4.45 17.95
CA LEU A 40 32.41 -3.45 17.20
C LEU A 40 32.33 -3.80 15.72
N LEU A 41 33.43 -4.20 15.07
CA LEU A 41 33.41 -4.69 13.69
C LEU A 41 32.47 -5.88 13.54
N THR A 42 32.44 -6.80 14.50
CA THR A 42 31.51 -7.93 14.47
C THR A 42 30.05 -7.48 14.53
N THR A 43 29.75 -6.50 15.40
CA THR A 43 28.40 -5.93 15.52
C THR A 43 28.00 -5.18 14.24
N ALA A 44 28.89 -4.33 13.73
CA ALA A 44 28.69 -3.61 12.48
C ALA A 44 28.51 -4.56 11.29
N ALA A 45 29.30 -5.65 11.22
CA ALA A 45 29.20 -6.63 10.14
C ALA A 45 27.85 -7.34 10.08
N VAL A 46 27.19 -7.50 11.24
CA VAL A 46 25.82 -8.02 11.36
C VAL A 46 24.79 -6.99 10.89
N MET A 47 25.00 -5.69 11.17
CA MET A 47 24.10 -4.61 10.73
C MET A 47 24.10 -4.42 9.21
N GLY A 48 25.26 -4.57 8.57
CA GLY A 48 25.41 -4.45 7.13
C GLY A 48 26.67 -3.68 6.73
N ARG A 49 26.74 -3.30 5.46
CA ARG A 49 27.88 -2.51 4.94
C ARG A 49 27.91 -1.10 5.52
N SER A 50 26.74 -0.50 5.67
CA SER A 50 26.54 0.82 6.25
C SER A 50 25.84 0.67 7.60
N PHE A 51 26.27 1.44 8.59
CA PHE A 51 25.71 1.40 9.94
C PHE A 51 25.75 2.77 10.61
N ASP A 52 24.76 3.05 11.45
CA ASP A 52 24.74 4.27 12.27
C ASP A 52 25.27 4.05 13.69
N PHE A 53 25.78 5.12 14.28
CA PHE A 53 26.33 5.13 15.63
C PHE A 53 25.33 4.63 16.68
N ASP A 54 24.07 5.08 16.61
CA ASP A 54 23.07 4.80 17.64
C ASP A 54 22.70 3.31 17.70
N THR A 55 22.49 2.68 16.53
CA THR A 55 22.23 1.24 16.48
C THR A 55 23.47 0.42 16.85
N LEU A 56 24.68 0.84 16.44
CA LEU A 56 25.92 0.17 16.87
C LEU A 56 26.08 0.22 18.40
N ARG A 57 25.80 1.38 19.00
CA ARG A 57 25.86 1.58 20.45
C ARG A 57 24.89 0.69 21.19
N ALA A 58 23.62 0.74 20.80
CA ALA A 58 22.58 -0.06 21.44
C ALA A 58 22.84 -1.57 21.28
N ALA A 59 23.32 -2.03 20.12
CA ALA A 59 23.53 -3.46 19.85
C ALA A 59 24.83 -4.00 20.47
N SER A 60 25.90 -3.21 20.52
CA SER A 60 27.16 -3.61 21.15
C SER A 60 27.06 -3.63 22.67
N GLY A 61 26.25 -2.73 23.26
CA GLY A 61 26.13 -2.55 24.71
C GLY A 61 27.36 -1.89 25.34
N ARG A 62 28.16 -1.17 24.54
CA ARG A 62 29.36 -0.44 24.94
C ARG A 62 29.02 1.01 25.29
N SER A 63 29.89 1.64 26.07
CA SER A 63 29.81 3.08 26.35
C SER A 63 30.22 3.92 25.14
N ASP A 64 29.75 5.16 25.08
CA ASP A 64 30.05 6.10 24.00
C ASP A 64 31.57 6.30 23.83
N GLU A 65 32.32 6.43 24.95
CA GLU A 65 33.78 6.60 24.94
C GLU A 65 34.52 5.39 24.34
N GLU A 66 34.11 4.17 24.70
CA GLU A 66 34.69 2.95 24.13
C GLU A 66 34.41 2.83 22.63
N ILE A 67 33.22 3.22 22.19
CA ILE A 67 32.81 3.16 20.79
C ILE A 67 33.60 4.17 19.97
N VAL A 68 33.65 5.43 20.41
CA VAL A 68 34.38 6.51 19.72
C VAL A 68 35.86 6.12 19.60
N THR A 69 36.50 5.75 20.71
CA THR A 69 37.93 5.37 20.71
C THR A 69 38.22 4.22 19.74
N ALA A 70 37.34 3.21 19.70
CA ALA A 70 37.52 2.08 18.81
C ALA A 70 37.19 2.42 17.34
N LEU A 71 36.18 3.25 17.07
CA LEU A 71 35.87 3.72 15.72
C LEU A 71 37.01 4.58 15.16
N ASP A 72 37.59 5.49 15.94
CA ASP A 72 38.74 6.29 15.53
C ASP A 72 39.91 5.40 15.11
N ALA A 73 40.25 4.39 15.93
CA ALA A 73 41.28 3.42 15.58
C ALA A 73 40.96 2.60 14.32
N LEU A 74 39.69 2.21 14.12
CA LEU A 74 39.25 1.49 12.92
C LEU A 74 39.29 2.36 11.65
N ILE A 75 39.04 3.66 11.79
CA ILE A 75 39.14 4.65 10.71
C ILE A 75 40.61 4.91 10.37
N GLU A 76 41.48 5.10 11.37
CA GLU A 76 42.93 5.24 11.17
C GLU A 76 43.54 4.03 10.47
N GLN A 77 43.06 2.82 10.77
CA GLN A 77 43.45 1.58 10.10
C GLN A 77 42.80 1.40 8.71
N GLY A 78 41.88 2.28 8.31
CA GLY A 78 41.19 2.25 7.02
C GLY A 78 40.22 1.08 6.86
N LEU A 79 39.73 0.51 7.96
CA LEU A 79 38.78 -0.61 7.97
C LEU A 79 37.34 -0.12 7.87
N VAL A 80 37.07 1.05 8.46
CA VAL A 80 35.80 1.76 8.45
C VAL A 80 36.04 3.18 7.95
N ALA A 81 35.06 3.76 7.26
CA ALA A 81 35.07 5.15 6.86
C ALA A 81 33.84 5.85 7.43
N GLU A 82 34.02 7.06 7.96
CA GLU A 82 32.90 7.94 8.29
C GLU A 82 32.31 8.52 7.00
N VAL A 83 30.98 8.45 6.87
CA VAL A 83 30.25 8.94 5.71
C VAL A 83 29.29 10.02 6.19
N ASN A 84 29.36 11.20 5.56
CA ASN A 84 28.40 12.27 5.80
C ASN A 84 26.99 11.76 5.47
N GLY A 85 26.17 11.55 6.51
CA GLY A 85 24.81 11.08 6.37
C GLY A 85 23.96 12.07 5.59
N SER A 86 22.92 11.57 4.91
CA SER A 86 21.94 12.39 4.16
C SER A 86 20.99 13.19 5.06
N GLY A 87 21.24 13.28 6.37
CA GLY A 87 20.46 14.05 7.33
C GLY A 87 21.30 14.54 8.50
N GLU A 88 21.01 15.76 8.95
CA GLU A 88 21.79 16.56 9.92
C GLU A 88 21.94 15.97 11.35
N ARG A 89 21.51 14.73 11.62
CA ARG A 89 21.42 14.20 13.01
C ARG A 89 21.86 12.76 13.23
N SER A 90 22.44 12.07 12.25
CA SER A 90 22.93 10.69 12.46
C SER A 90 24.27 10.46 11.76
N LEU A 91 25.30 10.18 12.55
CA LEU A 91 26.61 9.75 12.08
C LEU A 91 26.48 8.36 11.45
N SER A 92 26.96 8.22 10.22
CA SER A 92 26.94 6.97 9.45
C SER A 92 28.36 6.55 9.13
N TYR A 93 28.58 5.24 9.13
CA TYR A 93 29.87 4.64 8.84
C TYR A 93 29.69 3.52 7.83
N ASP A 94 30.70 3.33 7.00
CA ASP A 94 30.77 2.26 6.01
C ASP A 94 31.99 1.39 6.26
N PHE A 95 31.84 0.07 6.07
CA PHE A 95 33.01 -0.76 5.82
C PHE A 95 33.70 -0.31 4.54
N SER A 96 35.02 -0.13 4.60
CA SER A 96 35.81 0.26 3.43
C SER A 96 35.62 -0.72 2.26
N HIS A 97 35.43 -2.01 2.56
CA HIS A 97 35.16 -3.05 1.57
C HIS A 97 34.15 -4.09 2.06
N GLU A 98 33.23 -4.49 1.17
CA GLU A 98 32.24 -5.54 1.43
C GLU A 98 32.90 -6.89 1.80
N LYS A 99 34.04 -7.23 1.18
CA LYS A 99 34.78 -8.46 1.48
C LYS A 99 35.36 -8.48 2.90
N LEU A 100 35.71 -7.30 3.44
CA LEU A 100 36.17 -7.18 4.83
C LEU A 100 35.02 -7.46 5.79
N ARG A 101 33.86 -6.85 5.54
CA ARG A 101 32.63 -7.10 6.31
C ARG A 101 32.26 -8.59 6.31
N ALA A 102 32.25 -9.21 5.13
CA ALA A 102 31.95 -10.62 4.97
C ALA A 102 32.91 -11.51 5.77
N LEU A 103 34.22 -11.23 5.71
CA LEU A 103 35.22 -11.96 6.50
C LEU A 103 34.99 -11.83 8.00
N VAL A 104 34.77 -10.60 8.51
CA VAL A 104 34.48 -10.37 9.93
C VAL A 104 33.20 -11.10 10.36
N TYR A 105 32.16 -11.06 9.53
CA TYR A 105 30.92 -11.78 9.78
C TYR A 105 31.17 -13.29 9.82
N GLU A 106 31.95 -13.83 8.88
CA GLU A 106 32.30 -15.26 8.78
C GLU A 106 33.14 -15.78 9.96
N GLU A 107 34.06 -14.97 10.49
CA GLU A 107 34.88 -15.34 11.66
C GLU A 107 34.07 -15.37 12.96
N ALA A 108 32.94 -14.66 13.02
CA ALA A 108 32.06 -14.70 14.18
C ALA A 108 31.36 -16.06 14.29
N SER A 109 31.33 -16.64 15.49
CA SER A 109 30.58 -17.87 15.75
C SER A 109 29.07 -17.68 15.52
N LEU A 110 28.37 -18.75 15.14
CA LEU A 110 26.92 -18.71 14.91
C LEU A 110 26.15 -18.15 16.13
N THR A 111 26.54 -18.54 17.35
CA THR A 111 25.96 -18.04 18.60
C THR A 111 26.15 -16.53 18.73
N ARG A 112 27.34 -16.01 18.39
CA ARG A 112 27.63 -14.57 18.43
C ARG A 112 26.79 -13.82 17.40
N ARG A 113 26.68 -14.34 16.17
CA ARG A 113 25.83 -13.74 15.12
C ARG A 113 24.37 -13.68 15.55
N ARG A 114 23.80 -14.78 16.06
CA ARG A 114 22.40 -14.81 16.54
C ARG A 114 22.16 -13.81 17.66
N LEU A 115 23.07 -13.74 18.64
CA LEU A 115 22.97 -12.75 19.71
C LEU A 115 22.93 -11.32 19.15
N LEU A 116 23.85 -11.01 18.23
CA LEU A 116 23.95 -9.67 17.65
C LEU A 116 22.77 -9.34 16.73
N HIS A 117 22.29 -10.28 15.91
CA HIS A 117 21.09 -10.06 15.09
C HIS A 117 19.89 -9.70 15.98
N ARG A 118 19.68 -10.41 17.10
CA ARG A 118 18.62 -10.08 18.05
C ARG A 118 18.79 -8.67 18.62
N ARG A 119 19.99 -8.32 19.07
CA ARG A 119 20.27 -6.98 19.63
C ARG A 119 20.11 -5.86 18.62
N VAL A 120 20.47 -6.09 17.35
CA VAL A 120 20.24 -5.11 16.27
C VAL A 120 18.74 -4.94 16.02
N ALA A 121 17.96 -6.02 15.97
CA ALA A 121 16.50 -5.92 15.86
C ALA A 121 15.90 -5.09 17.01
N GLU A 122 16.29 -5.39 18.26
CA GLU A 122 15.86 -4.65 19.45
C GLU A 122 16.26 -3.16 19.41
N ALA A 123 17.47 -2.86 18.94
CA ALA A 123 17.96 -1.49 18.76
C ALA A 123 17.16 -0.73 17.69
N LEU A 124 16.84 -1.37 16.56
CA LEU A 124 16.00 -0.80 15.51
C LEU A 124 14.58 -0.52 16.02
N ILE A 125 14.00 -1.45 16.77
CA ILE A 125 12.69 -1.23 17.44
C ILE A 125 12.78 -0.06 18.41
N GLY A 126 13.85 0.04 19.21
CA GLY A 126 14.07 1.14 20.15
C GLY A 126 14.04 2.52 19.49
N ARG A 127 14.58 2.65 18.27
CA ARG A 127 14.57 3.92 17.50
C ARG A 127 13.19 4.37 17.05
N THR A 128 12.24 3.45 16.96
CA THR A 128 10.86 3.75 16.53
C THR A 128 9.99 4.29 17.66
N ARG A 129 10.40 4.11 18.93
CA ARG A 129 9.69 4.65 20.09
C ARG A 129 9.81 6.18 20.11
N GLY A 130 8.92 6.84 19.38
CA GLY A 130 8.89 8.30 19.20
C GLY A 130 8.78 8.78 17.74
N ARG A 131 8.82 7.90 16.74
CA ARG A 131 8.65 8.23 15.31
C ARG A 131 7.63 7.30 14.65
N GLN A 132 6.86 7.79 13.68
CA GLN A 132 5.88 7.00 12.90
C GLN A 132 6.51 5.99 11.92
N ASP A 133 7.78 5.64 12.07
CA ASP A 133 8.60 5.02 11.02
C ASP A 133 8.81 3.49 11.19
N LEU A 134 8.01 2.84 12.05
CA LEU A 134 8.12 1.40 12.29
C LEU A 134 7.95 0.58 11.00
N GLY A 135 7.05 1.02 10.11
CA GLY A 135 6.84 0.39 8.80
C GLY A 135 8.10 0.39 7.92
N ALA A 136 8.85 1.49 7.90
CA ALA A 136 10.04 1.60 7.05
C ALA A 136 11.22 0.73 7.53
N LEU A 137 11.28 0.45 8.83
CA LEU A 137 12.31 -0.43 9.43
C LEU A 137 11.84 -1.88 9.54
N ALA A 138 10.55 -2.17 9.36
CA ALA A 138 9.98 -3.50 9.58
C ALA A 138 10.69 -4.60 8.77
N GLY A 139 11.04 -4.34 7.51
CA GLY A 139 11.74 -5.31 6.67
C GLY A 139 13.15 -5.66 7.20
N GLN A 140 13.87 -4.66 7.72
CA GLN A 140 15.19 -4.87 8.34
C GLN A 140 15.05 -5.64 9.65
N ILE A 141 14.08 -5.26 10.49
CA ILE A 141 13.78 -5.93 11.76
C ILE A 141 13.44 -7.41 11.51
N ALA A 142 12.56 -7.68 10.54
CA ALA A 142 12.18 -9.03 10.15
C ALA A 142 13.38 -9.87 9.69
N TYR A 143 14.27 -9.29 8.86
CA TYR A 143 15.50 -9.93 8.44
C TYR A 143 16.34 -10.35 9.65
N HIS A 144 16.56 -9.46 10.61
CA HIS A 144 17.35 -9.77 11.81
C HIS A 144 16.71 -10.86 12.66
N TYR A 145 15.40 -10.82 12.93
CA TYR A 145 14.72 -11.89 13.68
C TYR A 145 14.84 -13.25 13.00
N ARG A 146 14.70 -13.31 11.67
CA ARG A 146 14.85 -14.55 10.91
C ARG A 146 16.23 -15.18 11.09
N GLN A 147 17.30 -14.38 11.16
CA GLN A 147 18.67 -14.91 11.41
C GLN A 147 18.84 -15.51 12.81
N THR A 148 17.92 -15.24 13.73
CA THR A 148 17.95 -15.76 15.10
C THR A 148 17.11 -17.03 15.30
N GLY A 149 16.27 -17.39 14.32
CA GLY A 149 15.28 -18.48 14.43
C GLY A 149 14.00 -18.08 15.18
N GLN A 150 13.78 -16.78 15.40
CA GLN A 150 12.53 -16.21 15.93
C GLN A 150 11.55 -15.99 14.78
N ASP A 151 11.06 -17.09 14.22
CA ASP A 151 10.30 -17.08 12.96
C ASP A 151 8.94 -16.39 13.10
N GLY A 152 8.28 -16.51 14.26
CA GLY A 152 7.01 -15.84 14.54
C GLY A 152 7.15 -14.32 14.52
N GLU A 153 8.11 -13.78 15.26
CA GLU A 153 8.40 -12.34 15.27
C GLU A 153 8.84 -11.85 13.89
N ALA A 154 9.69 -12.61 13.20
CA ALA A 154 10.09 -12.28 11.83
C ALA A 154 8.88 -12.22 10.88
N ALA A 155 7.95 -13.16 11.00
CA ALA A 155 6.74 -13.19 10.18
C ALA A 155 5.85 -11.95 10.41
N ASP A 156 5.65 -11.55 11.67
CA ASP A 156 4.86 -10.35 12.03
C ASP A 156 5.47 -9.09 11.41
N TYR A 157 6.80 -8.92 11.52
CA TYR A 157 7.49 -7.78 10.93
C TYR A 157 7.52 -7.83 9.40
N PHE A 158 7.58 -9.01 8.78
CA PHE A 158 7.44 -9.13 7.33
C PHE A 158 6.04 -8.73 6.86
N LYS A 159 4.98 -9.11 7.58
CA LYS A 159 3.62 -8.62 7.27
C LYS A 159 3.55 -7.10 7.34
N LEU A 160 4.09 -6.50 8.40
CA LEU A 160 4.11 -5.04 8.56
C LEU A 160 4.93 -4.35 7.45
N ALA A 161 6.08 -4.91 7.07
CA ALA A 161 6.90 -4.41 5.97
C ALA A 161 6.13 -4.45 4.65
N GLY A 162 5.41 -5.54 4.39
CA GLY A 162 4.57 -5.67 3.20
C GLY A 162 3.43 -4.66 3.16
N GLU A 163 2.77 -4.40 4.28
CA GLU A 163 1.74 -3.37 4.40
C GLU A 163 2.28 -1.96 4.13
N HIS A 164 3.45 -1.65 4.69
CA HIS A 164 4.13 -0.38 4.47
C HIS A 164 4.53 -0.21 3.01
N ALA A 165 5.18 -1.19 2.41
CA ALA A 165 5.57 -1.19 1.00
C ALA A 165 4.36 -1.03 0.06
N ARG A 166 3.25 -1.73 0.35
CA ARG A 166 1.99 -1.59 -0.38
C ARG A 166 1.45 -0.16 -0.30
N SER A 167 1.54 0.50 0.86
CA SER A 167 1.10 1.90 1.02
C SER A 167 1.93 2.89 0.19
N LEU A 168 3.17 2.53 -0.13
CA LEU A 168 4.08 3.30 -0.99
C LEU A 168 4.03 2.87 -2.46
N TYR A 169 3.10 1.98 -2.84
CA TYR A 169 3.00 1.38 -4.17
C TYR A 169 4.25 0.59 -4.61
N ALA A 170 5.10 0.18 -3.67
CA ALA A 170 6.22 -0.74 -3.92
C ALA A 170 5.69 -2.18 -3.98
N ASN A 171 4.92 -2.50 -5.03
CA ASN A 171 4.16 -3.75 -5.11
C ASN A 171 5.03 -5.02 -5.10
N ALA A 172 6.19 -5.00 -5.78
CA ALA A 172 7.13 -6.12 -5.79
C ALA A 172 7.75 -6.38 -4.41
N GLU A 173 8.07 -5.30 -3.68
CA GLU A 173 8.53 -5.36 -2.29
C GLU A 173 7.46 -5.96 -1.37
N ALA A 174 6.24 -5.46 -1.51
CA ALA A 174 5.11 -5.93 -0.71
C ALA A 174 4.85 -7.42 -0.92
N LEU A 175 4.88 -7.90 -2.18
CA LEU A 175 4.76 -9.33 -2.51
C LEU A 175 5.87 -10.15 -1.83
N ALA A 176 7.12 -9.73 -1.97
CA ALA A 176 8.25 -10.45 -1.36
C ALA A 176 8.13 -10.54 0.16
N HIS A 177 7.69 -9.48 0.81
CA HIS A 177 7.47 -9.45 2.26
C HIS A 177 6.28 -10.32 2.70
N PHE A 178 5.14 -10.25 2.04
CA PHE A 178 4.00 -11.11 2.37
C PHE A 178 4.31 -12.60 2.15
N GLN A 179 5.02 -12.94 1.07
CA GLN A 179 5.50 -14.30 0.82
C GLN A 179 6.49 -14.78 1.89
N ALA A 180 7.40 -13.91 2.35
CA ALA A 180 8.30 -14.23 3.45
C ALA A 180 7.55 -14.47 4.76
N ALA A 181 6.52 -13.69 5.07
CA ALA A 181 5.66 -13.91 6.24
C ALA A 181 4.94 -15.27 6.17
N LEU A 182 4.38 -15.62 5.01
CA LEU A 182 3.75 -16.93 4.80
C LEU A 182 4.74 -18.10 4.94
N ALA A 183 5.94 -17.96 4.38
CA ALA A 183 6.97 -19.00 4.45
C ALA A 183 7.44 -19.28 5.89
N LEU A 184 7.32 -18.29 6.79
CA LEU A 184 7.60 -18.41 8.21
C LEU A 184 6.38 -18.82 9.06
N GLY A 185 5.23 -19.09 8.43
CA GLY A 185 4.04 -19.59 9.11
C GLY A 185 3.25 -18.53 9.87
N HIS A 186 3.19 -17.29 9.35
CA HIS A 186 2.36 -16.24 9.95
C HIS A 186 0.90 -16.73 10.17
N PRO A 187 0.30 -16.51 11.34
CA PRO A 187 -1.01 -17.07 11.68
C PRO A 187 -2.16 -16.56 10.81
N ASP A 188 -2.07 -15.30 10.35
CA ASP A 188 -3.06 -14.68 9.45
C ASP A 188 -2.78 -14.98 7.97
N ALA A 189 -2.71 -16.27 7.62
CA ALA A 189 -2.41 -16.69 6.25
C ALA A 189 -3.51 -16.26 5.26
N THR A 190 -4.78 -16.26 5.69
CA THR A 190 -5.91 -15.82 4.87
C THR A 190 -5.76 -14.37 4.41
N ALA A 191 -5.48 -13.43 5.32
CA ALA A 191 -5.33 -12.02 4.93
C ALA A 191 -4.08 -11.79 4.07
N LEU A 192 -3.00 -12.54 4.30
CA LEU A 192 -1.79 -12.47 3.48
C LEU A 192 -2.04 -12.95 2.06
N HIS A 193 -2.73 -14.09 1.88
CA HIS A 193 -3.13 -14.57 0.55
C HIS A 193 -4.08 -13.61 -0.15
N GLU A 194 -5.03 -13.01 0.56
CA GLU A 194 -5.89 -11.96 0.01
C GLU A 194 -5.08 -10.74 -0.45
N ALA A 195 -4.13 -10.25 0.36
CA ALA A 195 -3.28 -9.11 0.02
C ALA A 195 -2.35 -9.40 -1.17
N ILE A 196 -1.82 -10.62 -1.28
CA ILE A 196 -1.04 -11.07 -2.44
C ILE A 196 -1.94 -11.11 -3.69
N GLY A 197 -3.17 -11.62 -3.56
CA GLY A 197 -4.15 -11.61 -4.64
C GLY A 197 -4.46 -10.20 -5.13
N ASP A 198 -4.63 -9.24 -4.22
CA ASP A 198 -4.87 -7.83 -4.56
C ASP A 198 -3.73 -7.23 -5.38
N LEU A 199 -2.48 -7.52 -4.99
CA LEU A 199 -1.29 -7.05 -5.68
C LEU A 199 -1.15 -7.69 -7.06
N HIS A 200 -1.35 -9.00 -7.20
CA HIS A 200 -1.34 -9.66 -8.51
C HIS A 200 -2.45 -9.13 -9.43
N THR A 201 -3.66 -8.85 -8.91
CA THR A 201 -4.73 -8.21 -9.69
C THR A 201 -4.29 -6.83 -10.21
N LEU A 202 -3.63 -6.04 -9.36
CA LEU A 202 -3.14 -4.71 -9.72
C LEU A 202 -2.04 -4.78 -10.80
N LEU A 203 -1.16 -5.77 -10.72
CA LEU A 203 -0.07 -6.01 -11.69
C LEU A 203 -0.55 -6.67 -13.00
N GLY A 204 -1.80 -7.13 -13.06
CA GLY A 204 -2.34 -7.83 -14.23
C GLY A 204 -2.03 -9.33 -14.26
N GLU A 205 -1.46 -9.87 -13.19
CA GLU A 205 -1.09 -11.28 -13.05
C GLU A 205 -2.30 -12.11 -12.60
N TYR A 206 -3.34 -12.14 -13.42
CA TYR A 206 -4.66 -12.65 -13.04
C TYR A 206 -4.69 -14.12 -12.63
N SER A 207 -3.86 -14.98 -13.24
CA SER A 207 -3.76 -16.39 -12.82
C SER A 207 -3.25 -16.51 -11.38
N ALA A 208 -2.18 -15.79 -11.03
CA ALA A 208 -1.62 -15.79 -9.68
C ALA A 208 -2.58 -15.14 -8.66
N ALA A 209 -3.35 -14.14 -9.09
CA ALA A 209 -4.40 -13.54 -8.26
C ALA A 209 -5.49 -14.54 -7.88
N LEU A 210 -6.03 -15.29 -8.86
CA LEU A 210 -7.06 -16.32 -8.62
C LEU A 210 -6.56 -17.38 -7.63
N THR A 211 -5.38 -17.95 -7.87
CA THR A 211 -4.79 -18.95 -6.96
C THR A 211 -4.66 -18.41 -5.53
N SER A 212 -4.30 -17.14 -5.38
CA SER A 212 -4.14 -16.53 -4.06
C SER A 212 -5.49 -16.35 -3.35
N TYR A 213 -6.53 -15.86 -4.04
CA TYR A 213 -7.86 -15.73 -3.45
C TYR A 213 -8.52 -17.09 -3.15
N GLU A 214 -8.37 -18.09 -4.03
CA GLU A 214 -8.85 -19.45 -3.81
C GLU A 214 -8.18 -20.07 -2.57
N THR A 215 -6.86 -19.86 -2.41
CA THR A 215 -6.14 -20.31 -1.22
C THR A 215 -6.64 -19.59 0.02
N ALA A 216 -6.86 -18.28 -0.03
CA ALA A 216 -7.43 -17.52 1.07
C ALA A 216 -8.81 -18.06 1.48
N ALA A 217 -9.68 -18.36 0.52
CA ALA A 217 -11.02 -18.90 0.76
C ALA A 217 -10.96 -20.31 1.38
N ALA A 218 -10.05 -21.17 0.90
CA ALA A 218 -9.85 -22.52 1.43
C ALA A 218 -9.32 -22.55 2.87
N LEU A 219 -8.60 -21.50 3.29
CA LEU A 219 -8.06 -21.37 4.64
C LEU A 219 -9.06 -20.82 5.67
N LEU A 220 -10.25 -20.37 5.25
CA LEU A 220 -11.25 -19.82 6.17
C LEU A 220 -11.70 -20.87 7.19
N GLY A 221 -11.29 -20.67 8.45
CA GLY A 221 -11.69 -21.49 9.58
C GLY A 221 -12.86 -20.87 10.36
N GLY A 222 -13.79 -21.70 10.81
CA GLY A 222 -14.92 -21.29 11.66
C GLY A 222 -16.02 -20.52 10.91
N GLU A 223 -17.26 -20.69 11.36
CA GLU A 223 -18.44 -20.14 10.67
C GLU A 223 -18.46 -18.61 10.63
N THR A 224 -17.95 -17.95 11.68
CA THR A 224 -17.97 -16.49 11.80
C THR A 224 -16.98 -15.78 10.86
N ALA A 225 -15.76 -16.32 10.73
CA ALA A 225 -14.76 -15.76 9.82
C ALA A 225 -15.16 -15.98 8.36
N ALA A 226 -15.71 -17.17 8.06
CA ALA A 226 -16.28 -17.47 6.76
C ALA A 226 -17.42 -16.50 6.39
N ALA A 227 -18.35 -16.24 7.32
CA ALA A 227 -19.49 -15.37 7.07
C ALA A 227 -19.12 -13.91 6.76
N SER A 228 -17.99 -13.42 7.26
CA SER A 228 -17.52 -12.04 7.03
C SER A 228 -16.57 -11.92 5.84
N THR A 229 -15.72 -12.90 5.61
CA THR A 229 -14.62 -12.80 4.64
C THR A 229 -14.94 -13.43 3.29
N LEU A 230 -15.71 -14.52 3.27
CA LEU A 230 -16.02 -15.24 2.03
C LEU A 230 -16.71 -14.36 0.98
N PRO A 231 -17.76 -13.56 1.30
CA PRO A 231 -18.40 -12.69 0.30
C PRO A 231 -17.42 -11.76 -0.42
N ARG A 232 -16.45 -11.22 0.33
CA ARG A 232 -15.43 -10.31 -0.20
C ARG A 232 -14.44 -11.02 -1.12
N LEU A 233 -14.02 -12.24 -0.77
CA LEU A 233 -13.13 -13.05 -1.62
C LEU A 233 -13.83 -13.48 -2.91
N GLU A 234 -15.08 -13.93 -2.82
CA GLU A 234 -15.89 -14.31 -3.99
C GLU A 234 -16.11 -13.12 -4.92
N HIS A 235 -16.38 -11.93 -4.36
CA HIS A 235 -16.49 -10.69 -5.14
C HIS A 235 -15.17 -10.35 -5.86
N LYS A 236 -14.01 -10.52 -5.20
CA LYS A 236 -12.69 -10.33 -5.81
C LYS A 236 -12.40 -11.34 -6.92
N LEU A 237 -12.74 -12.61 -6.73
CA LEU A 237 -12.64 -13.65 -7.77
C LEU A 237 -13.47 -13.28 -8.99
N GLY A 238 -14.73 -12.89 -8.79
CA GLY A 238 -15.61 -12.42 -9.87
C GLY A 238 -15.02 -11.24 -10.64
N ASN A 239 -14.42 -10.28 -9.94
CA ASN A 239 -13.74 -9.14 -10.55
C ASN A 239 -12.50 -9.52 -11.38
N VAL A 240 -11.77 -10.57 -11.01
CA VAL A 240 -10.64 -11.07 -11.82
C VAL A 240 -11.13 -11.81 -13.06
N HIS A 241 -12.14 -12.67 -12.94
CA HIS A 241 -12.75 -13.33 -14.10
C HIS A 241 -13.35 -12.33 -15.09
N HIS A 242 -13.98 -11.27 -14.58
CA HIS A 242 -14.42 -10.14 -15.38
C HIS A 242 -13.25 -9.55 -16.19
N ARG A 243 -12.12 -9.22 -15.56
CA ARG A 243 -10.95 -8.67 -16.29
C ARG A 243 -10.38 -9.61 -17.35
N ARG A 244 -10.59 -10.92 -17.21
CA ARG A 244 -10.20 -11.95 -18.19
C ARG A 244 -11.22 -12.15 -19.32
N GLY A 245 -12.40 -11.52 -19.23
CA GLY A 245 -13.49 -11.70 -20.21
C GLY A 245 -14.34 -12.95 -19.98
N GLU A 246 -14.20 -13.60 -18.82
CA GLU A 246 -14.91 -14.81 -18.44
C GLU A 246 -16.21 -14.44 -17.71
N TRP A 247 -17.13 -13.80 -18.45
CA TRP A 247 -18.27 -13.09 -17.87
C TRP A 247 -19.25 -13.99 -17.11
N GLU A 248 -19.48 -15.22 -17.60
CA GLU A 248 -20.35 -16.20 -16.96
C GLU A 248 -19.77 -16.70 -15.63
N LEU A 249 -18.45 -16.92 -15.59
CA LEU A 249 -17.76 -17.27 -14.34
C LEU A 249 -17.82 -16.10 -13.37
N ALA A 250 -17.54 -14.87 -13.83
CA ALA A 250 -17.66 -13.68 -13.00
C ALA A 250 -19.04 -13.55 -12.36
N GLU A 251 -20.10 -13.79 -13.12
CA GLU A 251 -21.47 -13.80 -12.62
C GLU A 251 -21.69 -14.88 -11.55
N SER A 252 -21.20 -16.11 -11.75
CA SER A 252 -21.33 -17.18 -10.76
C SER A 252 -20.70 -16.80 -9.42
N TYR A 253 -19.55 -16.12 -9.45
CA TYR A 253 -18.86 -15.61 -8.27
C TYR A 253 -19.60 -14.46 -7.59
N PHE A 254 -20.18 -13.53 -8.35
CA PHE A 254 -21.02 -12.47 -7.77
C PHE A 254 -22.28 -13.02 -7.09
N GLN A 255 -22.90 -14.06 -7.67
CA GLN A 255 -24.02 -14.77 -7.04
C GLN A 255 -23.60 -15.49 -5.76
N ALA A 256 -22.45 -16.18 -5.77
CA ALA A 256 -21.89 -16.83 -4.60
C ALA A 256 -21.63 -15.81 -3.47
N ALA A 257 -21.01 -14.68 -3.79
CA ALA A 257 -20.75 -13.59 -2.86
C ALA A 257 -22.04 -13.06 -2.20
N LEU A 258 -23.11 -12.82 -2.97
CA LEU A 258 -24.40 -12.40 -2.43
C LEU A 258 -25.09 -13.49 -1.58
N SER A 259 -24.96 -14.76 -1.96
CA SER A 259 -25.57 -15.86 -1.19
C SER A 259 -24.91 -16.07 0.17
N ALA A 260 -23.61 -15.75 0.27
CA ALA A 260 -22.84 -15.87 1.51
C ALA A 260 -23.04 -14.68 2.47
N GLN A 261 -23.63 -13.59 1.99
CA GLN A 261 -23.94 -12.39 2.78
C GLN A 261 -25.06 -12.67 3.81
N LYS A 262 -24.75 -12.53 5.11
CA LYS A 262 -25.71 -12.64 6.22
C LYS A 262 -25.92 -11.29 6.92
N GLY A 263 -27.16 -10.78 6.92
CA GLY A 263 -27.60 -9.63 7.74
C GLY A 263 -27.85 -8.32 6.98
N SER A 264 -28.46 -7.34 7.67
CA SER A 264 -28.92 -6.06 7.09
C SER A 264 -27.84 -4.97 6.97
N GLY A 265 -26.65 -5.17 7.55
CA GLY A 265 -25.56 -4.18 7.58
C GLY A 265 -24.68 -4.14 6.32
N GLN A 266 -24.96 -4.96 5.30
CA GLN A 266 -24.09 -5.15 4.13
C GLN A 266 -24.47 -4.28 2.93
N SER A 267 -25.41 -3.33 3.08
CA SER A 267 -25.96 -2.54 1.96
C SER A 267 -24.90 -1.87 1.08
N GLY A 268 -23.82 -1.30 1.67
CA GLY A 268 -22.74 -0.68 0.89
C GLY A 268 -21.85 -1.69 0.15
N GLU A 269 -21.54 -2.84 0.76
CA GLU A 269 -20.79 -3.92 0.11
C GLU A 269 -21.60 -4.57 -1.01
N SER A 270 -22.87 -4.88 -0.76
CA SER A 270 -23.80 -5.35 -1.77
C SER A 270 -23.95 -4.34 -2.92
N ALA A 271 -24.00 -3.04 -2.63
CA ALA A 271 -24.06 -2.00 -3.66
C ALA A 271 -22.85 -2.03 -4.60
N ARG A 272 -21.63 -2.15 -4.05
CA ARG A 272 -20.39 -2.27 -4.85
C ARG A 272 -20.40 -3.54 -5.70
N LEU A 273 -20.85 -4.66 -5.13
CA LEU A 273 -21.00 -5.92 -5.85
C LEU A 273 -21.98 -5.80 -7.02
N TYR A 274 -23.19 -5.25 -6.79
CA TYR A 274 -24.17 -5.03 -7.85
C TYR A 274 -23.65 -4.07 -8.94
N ALA A 275 -22.84 -3.07 -8.57
CA ALA A 275 -22.20 -2.18 -9.52
C ALA A 275 -21.18 -2.93 -10.41
N ASP A 276 -20.28 -3.72 -9.82
CA ASP A 276 -19.32 -4.53 -10.57
C ASP A 276 -20.02 -5.57 -11.47
N TRP A 277 -21.08 -6.21 -10.96
CA TRP A 277 -21.87 -7.15 -11.75
C TRP A 277 -22.60 -6.47 -12.91
N SER A 278 -23.17 -5.28 -12.69
CA SER A 278 -23.76 -4.47 -13.77
C SER A 278 -22.75 -4.18 -14.87
N LEU A 279 -21.53 -3.77 -14.50
CA LEU A 279 -20.45 -3.53 -15.46
C LEU A 279 -20.09 -4.81 -16.24
N SER A 280 -20.01 -5.96 -15.57
CA SER A 280 -19.79 -7.26 -16.22
C SER A 280 -20.90 -7.63 -17.19
N ALA A 281 -22.16 -7.47 -16.79
CA ALA A 281 -23.33 -7.73 -17.63
C ALA A 281 -23.35 -6.82 -18.87
N HIS A 282 -22.97 -5.55 -18.74
CA HIS A 282 -22.85 -4.63 -19.87
C HIS A 282 -21.74 -5.07 -20.83
N HIS A 283 -20.56 -5.44 -20.33
CA HIS A 283 -19.47 -5.94 -21.17
C HIS A 283 -19.82 -7.27 -21.86
N HIS A 284 -20.68 -8.09 -21.27
CA HIS A 284 -21.27 -9.28 -21.89
C HIS A 284 -22.43 -8.96 -22.87
N GLY A 285 -22.88 -7.71 -22.99
CA GLY A 285 -23.97 -7.29 -23.87
C GLY A 285 -25.39 -7.56 -23.34
N GLN A 286 -25.52 -7.88 -22.04
CA GLN A 286 -26.81 -8.09 -21.36
C GLN A 286 -27.41 -6.77 -20.85
N GLU A 287 -27.72 -5.85 -21.76
CA GLU A 287 -28.07 -4.45 -21.46
C GLU A 287 -29.20 -4.29 -20.42
N THR A 288 -30.31 -5.01 -20.58
CA THR A 288 -31.45 -4.92 -19.65
C THR A 288 -31.06 -5.36 -18.23
N LYS A 289 -30.26 -6.42 -18.13
CA LYS A 289 -29.79 -6.94 -16.85
C LYS A 289 -28.82 -5.96 -16.20
N ALA A 290 -27.89 -5.42 -16.99
CA ALA A 290 -26.93 -4.44 -16.52
C ALA A 290 -27.63 -3.19 -15.94
N LEU A 291 -28.66 -2.67 -16.63
CA LEU A 291 -29.44 -1.53 -16.15
C LEU A 291 -30.16 -1.85 -14.82
N ASN A 292 -30.81 -3.01 -14.71
CA ASN A 292 -31.50 -3.41 -13.48
C ASN A 292 -30.52 -3.55 -12.30
N LEU A 293 -29.36 -4.18 -12.52
CA LEU A 293 -28.31 -4.32 -11.52
C LEU A 293 -27.77 -2.94 -11.07
N ALA A 294 -27.57 -2.01 -12.01
CA ALA A 294 -27.11 -0.66 -11.69
C ALA A 294 -28.16 0.14 -10.89
N GLN A 295 -29.45 -0.02 -11.17
CA GLN A 295 -30.52 0.62 -10.41
C GLN A 295 -30.58 0.08 -8.98
N ASN A 296 -30.52 -1.24 -8.80
CA ASN A 296 -30.44 -1.87 -7.48
C ASN A 296 -29.21 -1.39 -6.70
N ALA A 297 -28.04 -1.33 -7.36
CA ALA A 297 -26.81 -0.83 -6.75
C ALA A 297 -26.97 0.62 -6.26
N ARG A 298 -27.66 1.48 -7.02
CA ARG A 298 -27.92 2.87 -6.62
C ARG A 298 -28.77 2.94 -5.36
N GLU A 299 -29.89 2.23 -5.33
CA GLU A 299 -30.80 2.22 -4.17
C GLU A 299 -30.10 1.74 -2.90
N LEU A 300 -29.29 0.69 -3.01
CA LEU A 300 -28.47 0.19 -1.91
C LEU A 300 -27.37 1.18 -1.48
N ALA A 301 -26.72 1.84 -2.43
CA ALA A 301 -25.69 2.84 -2.13
C ALA A 301 -26.28 4.10 -1.46
N GLU A 302 -27.45 4.57 -1.92
CA GLU A 302 -28.17 5.71 -1.33
C GLU A 302 -28.62 5.41 0.10
N SER A 303 -29.22 4.24 0.33
CA SER A 303 -29.65 3.81 1.67
C SER A 303 -28.48 3.57 2.63
N ALA A 304 -27.32 3.16 2.13
CA ALA A 304 -26.10 2.97 2.92
C ALA A 304 -25.30 4.27 3.14
N GLY A 305 -25.56 5.33 2.37
CA GLY A 305 -24.72 6.52 2.33
C GLY A 305 -23.31 6.27 1.80
N ASP A 306 -23.10 5.22 0.99
CA ASP A 306 -21.78 4.87 0.44
C ASP A 306 -21.46 5.71 -0.80
N THR A 307 -20.72 6.79 -0.60
CA THR A 307 -20.35 7.73 -1.67
C THR A 307 -19.46 7.09 -2.75
N GLN A 308 -18.67 6.07 -2.40
CA GLN A 308 -17.81 5.39 -3.35
C GLN A 308 -18.64 4.49 -4.27
N ALA A 309 -19.56 3.72 -3.71
CA ALA A 309 -20.51 2.92 -4.46
C ALA A 309 -21.36 3.81 -5.39
N LEU A 310 -21.86 4.96 -4.90
CA LEU A 310 -22.61 5.91 -5.71
C LEU A 310 -21.81 6.41 -6.92
N ALA A 311 -20.56 6.82 -6.71
CA ALA A 311 -19.70 7.29 -7.80
C ALA A 311 -19.51 6.21 -8.88
N GLN A 312 -19.29 4.96 -8.45
CA GLN A 312 -19.16 3.82 -9.35
C GLN A 312 -20.44 3.53 -10.13
N VAL A 313 -21.59 3.51 -9.45
CA VAL A 313 -22.90 3.27 -10.07
C VAL A 313 -23.24 4.37 -11.07
N HIS A 314 -22.99 5.64 -10.75
CA HIS A 314 -23.24 6.75 -11.68
C HIS A 314 -22.36 6.68 -12.94
N LYS A 315 -21.11 6.22 -12.82
CA LYS A 315 -20.25 5.96 -13.99
C LYS A 315 -20.89 4.93 -14.91
N ILE A 316 -21.44 3.85 -14.36
CA ILE A 316 -22.07 2.77 -15.12
C ILE A 316 -23.41 3.21 -15.72
N LEU A 317 -24.28 3.85 -14.92
CA LEU A 317 -25.55 4.40 -15.40
C LEU A 317 -25.36 5.42 -16.53
N GLY A 318 -24.23 6.11 -16.57
CA GLY A 318 -23.86 7.03 -17.65
C GLY A 318 -23.80 6.41 -19.05
N PHE A 319 -23.69 5.08 -19.17
CA PHE A 319 -23.74 4.37 -20.44
C PHE A 319 -25.13 4.44 -21.10
N TRP A 320 -26.21 4.49 -20.31
CA TRP A 320 -27.58 4.51 -20.84
C TRP A 320 -28.17 5.93 -20.89
N PRO A 321 -28.60 6.40 -22.07
CA PRO A 321 -29.24 7.70 -22.21
C PRO A 321 -30.48 7.88 -21.34
N ALA A 322 -31.24 6.82 -21.09
CA ALA A 322 -32.46 6.84 -20.27
C ALA A 322 -32.19 7.08 -18.77
N ALA A 323 -30.98 6.77 -18.28
CA ALA A 323 -30.57 7.06 -16.90
C ALA A 323 -30.05 8.51 -16.75
N LYS A 324 -29.66 9.17 -17.85
CA LYS A 324 -29.39 10.61 -17.89
C LYS A 324 -30.70 11.38 -17.87
N MET A 325 -31.23 11.62 -16.68
CA MET A 325 -32.28 12.60 -16.43
C MET A 325 -33.57 12.37 -17.25
N THR A 326 -34.61 11.86 -16.61
CA THR A 326 -35.85 12.63 -16.65
C THR A 326 -35.66 13.74 -15.61
N PRO A 327 -35.35 14.99 -16.00
CA PRO A 327 -35.64 16.05 -15.07
C PRO A 327 -37.16 16.10 -15.02
N THR A 328 -37.74 15.75 -13.89
CA THR A 328 -39.17 15.95 -13.59
C THR A 328 -39.45 17.45 -13.44
N TRP A 329 -39.07 18.26 -14.43
CA TRP A 329 -39.74 19.52 -14.63
C TRP A 329 -41.07 19.17 -15.29
N PRO A 330 -42.22 19.38 -14.62
CA PRO A 330 -43.49 19.22 -15.29
C PRO A 330 -43.47 20.11 -16.53
N VAL A 331 -43.93 19.61 -17.68
CA VAL A 331 -43.91 20.35 -18.96
C VAL A 331 -44.55 21.76 -18.84
N SER A 332 -45.38 21.97 -17.80
CA SER A 332 -45.92 23.27 -17.40
C SER A 332 -44.87 24.33 -16.99
N THR A 333 -43.71 23.96 -16.44
CA THR A 333 -42.64 24.90 -16.07
C THR A 333 -41.82 25.35 -17.28
N LEU A 334 -41.54 24.44 -18.21
CA LEU A 334 -40.87 24.75 -19.48
C LEU A 334 -41.72 25.67 -20.36
N ASN A 335 -43.04 25.46 -20.38
CA ASN A 335 -43.96 26.33 -21.12
C ASN A 335 -44.01 27.75 -20.54
N ARG A 336 -43.87 27.92 -19.22
CA ARG A 336 -43.82 29.24 -18.58
C ARG A 336 -42.53 29.99 -18.90
N VAL A 337 -41.37 29.33 -18.86
CA VAL A 337 -40.09 29.95 -19.21
C VAL A 337 -40.05 30.36 -20.69
N TRP A 338 -40.59 29.53 -21.59
CA TRP A 338 -40.73 29.86 -23.01
C TRP A 338 -41.77 30.96 -23.28
N LEU A 339 -42.86 31.03 -22.51
CA LEU A 339 -43.80 32.15 -22.57
C LEU A 339 -43.14 33.47 -22.14
N TRP A 340 -42.36 33.45 -21.06
CA TRP A 340 -41.64 34.63 -20.58
C TRP A 340 -40.56 35.10 -21.57
N LEU A 341 -39.84 34.17 -22.20
CA LEU A 341 -38.89 34.48 -23.27
C LEU A 341 -39.59 35.04 -24.52
N ARG A 342 -40.75 34.50 -24.93
CA ARG A 342 -41.55 35.05 -26.03
C ARG A 342 -42.12 36.42 -25.70
N LEU A 343 -42.65 36.63 -24.49
CA LEU A 343 -43.13 37.94 -24.04
C LEU A 343 -42.00 38.96 -24.01
N TRP A 344 -40.82 38.57 -23.51
CA TRP A 344 -39.64 39.43 -23.47
C TRP A 344 -39.15 39.81 -24.87
N VAL A 345 -39.14 38.87 -25.84
CA VAL A 345 -38.79 39.17 -27.24
C VAL A 345 -39.84 40.07 -27.91
N ILE A 346 -41.14 39.88 -27.62
CA ILE A 346 -42.22 40.71 -28.16
C ILE A 346 -42.16 42.13 -27.57
N LEU A 347 -41.98 42.28 -26.25
CA LEU A 347 -41.81 43.56 -25.58
C LEU A 347 -40.53 44.29 -26.05
N ARG A 348 -39.44 43.55 -26.27
CA ARG A 348 -38.17 44.11 -26.77
C ARG A 348 -38.20 44.49 -28.26
N ARG A 349 -39.07 43.86 -29.07
CA ARG A 349 -39.30 44.24 -30.48
C ARG A 349 -40.33 45.37 -30.62
N GLY A 350 -41.27 45.52 -29.69
CA GLY A 350 -42.22 46.65 -29.65
C GLY A 350 -41.62 47.98 -29.20
N LEU A 351 -40.52 47.96 -28.44
CA LEU A 351 -39.89 49.18 -27.90
C LEU A 351 -38.87 49.88 -28.82
N ARG A 352 -38.86 49.59 -30.13
CA ARG A 352 -37.95 50.24 -31.11
C ARG A 352 -38.59 51.28 -32.02
N LEU A 353 -39.76 51.83 -31.66
CA LEU A 353 -40.46 52.85 -32.47
C LEU A 353 -40.92 54.11 -31.73
N LEU A 354 -40.26 54.51 -30.64
CA LEU A 354 -40.41 55.87 -30.11
C LEU A 354 -39.03 56.44 -29.78
N THR A 355 -38.53 57.27 -30.70
CA THR A 355 -37.46 58.23 -30.43
C THR A 355 -38.12 59.59 -30.20
N ILE A 356 -37.65 60.35 -29.20
CA ILE A 356 -37.28 61.78 -29.26
C ILE A 356 -37.27 62.44 -27.84
N TRP A 357 -36.05 62.87 -27.46
CA TRP A 357 -35.62 63.98 -26.59
C TRP A 357 -35.49 63.88 -25.03
N PRO A 358 -34.60 64.69 -24.38
CA PRO A 358 -33.73 64.30 -23.27
C PRO A 358 -33.83 65.27 -22.06
N TRP A 359 -32.86 65.20 -21.13
CA TRP A 359 -32.69 66.07 -19.94
C TRP A 359 -33.79 65.82 -18.88
N PHE A 360 -33.54 65.66 -17.59
CA PHE A 360 -32.50 66.14 -16.69
C PHE A 360 -32.48 65.24 -15.44
N ALA A 361 -31.36 65.28 -14.70
CA ALA A 361 -31.26 65.20 -13.24
C ALA A 361 -31.83 63.95 -12.53
N ALA A 362 -30.97 63.09 -11.98
CA ALA A 362 -30.28 63.28 -10.71
C ALA A 362 -31.16 62.96 -9.50
N SER A 363 -30.53 62.25 -8.56
CA SER A 363 -30.98 62.08 -7.17
C SER A 363 -32.21 61.16 -7.05
N ALA A 364 -32.35 60.28 -6.08
CA ALA A 364 -31.58 59.97 -4.90
C ALA A 364 -32.42 58.92 -4.14
N ILE A 365 -31.73 58.08 -3.37
CA ILE A 365 -32.12 57.76 -1.98
C ILE A 365 -33.27 56.75 -1.72
N LYS A 366 -32.84 55.73 -0.95
CA LYS A 366 -33.53 54.99 0.14
C LYS A 366 -34.50 53.88 -0.25
N LEU A 367 -34.14 52.63 0.12
CA LEU A 367 -34.32 52.01 1.44
C LEU A 367 -35.80 51.91 1.79
N THR A 368 -36.30 50.67 1.91
CA THR A 368 -36.85 50.08 3.15
C THR A 368 -37.44 48.69 2.84
N GLY A 369 -36.99 47.64 3.54
CA GLY A 369 -37.80 46.42 3.74
C GLY A 369 -38.90 46.69 4.79
N PRO A 370 -39.37 45.70 5.57
CA PRO A 370 -39.60 44.27 5.30
C PRO A 370 -41.07 43.85 5.66
N SER A 371 -41.47 42.63 5.24
CA SER A 371 -42.53 41.74 5.80
C SER A 371 -43.97 42.29 6.00
N PRO A 372 -44.99 41.50 6.41
CA PRO A 372 -45.02 40.14 7.00
C PRO A 372 -44.94 38.99 5.99
#